data_AF-A0A0C2G2T2-F1
#
_entry.id   AF-A0A0C2G2T2-F1
#
_cell.length_a   1.000
_cell.length_b   1.000
_cell.length_c   1.000
_cell.angle_alpha   90.00
_cell.angle_beta   90.00
_cell.angle_gamma   90.00
#
_symmetry.space_group_name_H-M   'P 1'
#
loop_
_entity.id
_entity.type
_entity.pdbx_description
1 polymer ?
#
loop_
_entity_poly.entity_id
_entity_poly.type
_entity_poly.pdbx_seq_one_letter_code
_entity_poly.pdbx_strand_id
1 'polypeptide(L)'
;MFLITTINGPILVIATHGVHVFYSTPSCYVKALTDASTHLPTKSDDFFPYASSNRSFWTGYFTSRPTFKGMIREASSLLQLCKQLDALADLGPADDADVETMARASALAQHHDAVTGTAKENVTRDYERRLARATKEGEVVINDYLKKIYAKGVTKPPRHYICPLVNETICNAIKDEPTFAVTVFNSNSRQYSGYITVPYYSKQAMVMNPKGERVAVQHDFSRNASQLLREILDDS
;
A
#
# COMPACT_ATOMS: atom_id res chain seq x y z
N MET A 1 33.97 -13.81 -22.88
CA MET A 1 32.95 -13.06 -23.63
C MET A 1 32.82 -13.73 -24.99
N PHE A 2 31.82 -14.58 -25.19
CA PHE A 2 31.54 -15.17 -26.50
C PHE A 2 30.72 -14.15 -27.29
N LEU A 3 31.35 -13.46 -28.25
CA LEU A 3 30.66 -12.58 -29.18
C LEU A 3 29.93 -13.43 -30.22
N ILE A 4 28.61 -13.24 -30.33
CA ILE A 4 27.86 -13.59 -31.54
C ILE A 4 28.17 -12.47 -32.54
N THR A 5 29.13 -12.68 -33.45
CA THR A 5 29.40 -11.70 -34.51
C THR A 5 28.34 -11.81 -35.60
N THR A 6 27.68 -10.69 -35.89
CA THR A 6 26.83 -10.48 -37.06
C THR A 6 27.69 -10.42 -38.32
N ILE A 7 27.61 -11.45 -39.16
CA ILE A 7 27.98 -11.35 -40.58
C ILE A 7 26.79 -11.90 -41.37
N ASN A 8 25.91 -10.99 -41.78
CA ASN A 8 24.94 -11.11 -42.89
C ASN A 8 24.40 -12.54 -43.20
N GLY A 9 23.56 -13.10 -42.33
CA GLY A 9 22.77 -14.30 -42.61
C GLY A 9 21.89 -14.69 -41.42
N PRO A 10 20.69 -15.27 -41.62
CA PRO A 10 19.86 -15.76 -40.52
C PRO A 10 20.50 -17.04 -40.00
N ILE A 11 21.01 -17.00 -38.76
CA ILE A 11 21.57 -18.15 -38.01
C ILE A 11 23.00 -18.51 -38.42
N LEU A 12 23.98 -18.01 -37.64
CA LEU A 12 25.33 -18.57 -37.63
C LEU A 12 25.36 -19.78 -36.67
N VAL A 13 25.44 -20.99 -37.22
CA VAL A 13 25.80 -22.19 -36.46
C VAL A 13 27.32 -22.22 -36.31
N ILE A 14 27.85 -21.97 -35.11
CA ILE A 14 29.25 -22.30 -34.81
C ILE A 14 29.34 -23.81 -34.63
N ALA A 15 29.40 -24.55 -35.74
CA ALA A 15 29.42 -26.01 -35.79
C ALA A 15 30.78 -26.62 -35.39
N THR A 16 31.64 -25.90 -34.66
CA THR A 16 32.99 -26.41 -34.38
C THR A 16 33.03 -27.44 -33.23
N HIS A 17 31.93 -27.63 -32.49
CA HIS A 17 31.85 -28.60 -31.38
C HIS A 17 30.46 -29.24 -31.19
N GLY A 18 29.59 -29.23 -32.21
CA GLY A 18 28.22 -29.78 -32.10
C GLY A 18 27.25 -28.95 -31.25
N VAL A 19 27.53 -27.65 -31.06
CA VAL A 19 26.71 -26.73 -30.26
C VAL A 19 26.10 -25.66 -31.16
N HIS A 20 24.79 -25.39 -30.99
CA HIS A 20 24.08 -24.32 -31.67
C HIS A 20 23.84 -23.16 -30.70
N VAL A 21 24.30 -21.95 -31.04
CA VAL A 21 24.13 -20.74 -30.24
C VAL A 21 23.39 -19.69 -31.05
N PHE A 22 22.29 -19.15 -30.52
CA PHE A 22 21.49 -18.12 -31.18
C PHE A 22 20.82 -17.21 -30.14
N TYR A 23 20.46 -15.99 -30.54
CA TYR A 23 19.66 -15.10 -29.71
C TYR A 23 18.27 -15.67 -29.47
N SER A 24 17.81 -15.61 -28.23
CA SER A 24 16.55 -16.22 -27.81
C SER A 24 15.91 -15.42 -26.67
N THR A 25 14.72 -15.85 -26.26
CA THR A 25 13.99 -15.32 -25.11
C THR A 25 13.79 -16.41 -24.06
N PRO A 26 13.48 -16.06 -22.80
CA PRO A 26 13.09 -17.05 -21.80
C PRO A 26 11.92 -17.94 -22.26
N SER A 27 10.94 -17.39 -22.97
CA SER A 27 9.80 -18.14 -23.50
C SER A 27 10.21 -19.17 -24.56
N CYS A 28 11.11 -18.81 -25.49
CA CYS A 28 11.65 -19.74 -26.48
C CYS A 28 12.48 -20.86 -25.83
N TYR A 29 13.25 -20.54 -24.79
CA TYR A 29 14.00 -21.54 -24.03
C TYR A 29 13.08 -22.55 -23.34
N VAL A 30 12.07 -22.07 -22.61
CA VAL A 30 11.09 -22.95 -21.94
C VAL A 30 10.33 -23.78 -22.97
N LYS A 31 9.94 -23.20 -24.12
CA LYS A 31 9.32 -23.96 -25.21
C LYS A 31 10.20 -25.12 -25.67
N ALA A 32 11.49 -24.87 -25.93
CA ALA A 32 12.41 -25.92 -26.36
C ALA A 32 12.58 -27.03 -25.31
N LEU A 33 12.62 -26.69 -24.01
CA LEU A 33 12.65 -27.67 -22.93
C LEU A 33 11.38 -28.55 -22.90
N THR A 34 10.22 -27.94 -23.12
CA THR A 34 8.93 -28.64 -23.20
C THR A 34 8.87 -29.55 -24.43
N ASP A 35 9.27 -29.06 -25.61
CA ASP A 35 9.30 -29.85 -26.86
C ASP A 35 10.24 -31.05 -26.73
N ALA A 36 11.35 -30.90 -26.00
CA ALA A 36 12.29 -31.97 -25.70
C ALA A 36 11.75 -33.04 -24.73
N SER A 37 10.52 -32.90 -24.23
CA SER A 37 9.88 -33.82 -23.29
C SER A 37 10.74 -34.14 -22.05
N THR A 38 11.40 -33.11 -21.51
CA THR A 38 12.32 -33.25 -20.38
C THR A 38 11.58 -33.67 -19.11
N HIS A 39 12.05 -34.71 -18.42
CA HIS A 39 11.53 -35.06 -17.08
C HIS A 39 12.11 -34.11 -16.02
N LEU A 40 11.27 -33.27 -15.43
CA LEU A 40 11.66 -32.33 -14.37
C LEU A 40 11.22 -32.82 -12.98
N PRO A 41 12.03 -32.63 -11.93
CA PRO A 41 11.60 -32.96 -10.57
C PRO A 41 10.54 -31.98 -10.05
N THR A 42 9.68 -32.45 -9.16
CA THR A 42 8.67 -31.62 -8.46
C THR A 42 9.31 -30.87 -7.28
N LYS A 43 8.94 -29.60 -7.08
CA LYS A 43 9.30 -28.77 -5.91
C LYS A 43 8.04 -28.09 -5.36
N SER A 44 7.81 -28.19 -4.05
CA SER A 44 6.60 -27.66 -3.37
C SER A 44 6.85 -26.43 -2.50
N ASP A 45 8.03 -26.32 -1.87
CA ASP A 45 8.25 -25.27 -0.86
C ASP A 45 8.88 -24.00 -1.46
N ASP A 46 9.24 -23.03 -0.62
CA ASP A 46 9.92 -21.80 -1.05
C ASP A 46 11.44 -21.98 -1.24
N PHE A 47 12.12 -20.84 -1.44
CA PHE A 47 13.58 -20.72 -1.54
C PHE A 47 14.16 -19.81 -0.44
N PHE A 48 13.50 -19.72 0.73
CA PHE A 48 13.99 -18.93 1.85
C PHE A 48 14.65 -19.80 2.94
N PRO A 49 15.65 -19.24 3.66
CA PRO A 49 16.35 -17.99 3.38
C PRO A 49 17.40 -18.16 2.26
N TYR A 50 17.61 -17.10 1.47
CA TYR A 50 18.70 -17.07 0.48
C TYR A 50 20.06 -16.81 1.17
N ALA A 51 21.08 -17.55 0.75
CA ALA A 51 22.47 -17.31 1.12
C ALA A 51 23.38 -17.34 -0.12
N SER A 52 24.17 -16.29 -0.32
CA SER A 52 25.14 -16.22 -1.43
C SER A 52 26.46 -16.92 -1.11
N SER A 53 26.73 -17.20 0.17
CA SER A 53 27.87 -17.97 0.66
C SER A 53 27.55 -18.57 2.04
N ASN A 54 28.42 -19.44 2.57
CA ASN A 54 28.22 -20.18 3.83
C ASN A 54 27.84 -19.31 5.05
N ARG A 55 28.22 -18.02 5.07
CA ARG A 55 27.92 -17.08 6.16
C ARG A 55 27.29 -15.77 5.67
N SER A 56 26.69 -15.78 4.49
CA SER A 56 26.08 -14.60 3.87
C SER A 56 24.59 -14.83 3.64
N PHE A 57 23.83 -14.97 4.73
CA PHE A 57 22.37 -15.07 4.70
C PHE A 57 21.73 -13.70 4.53
N TRP A 58 20.80 -13.61 3.58
CA TRP A 58 20.14 -12.36 3.23
C TRP A 58 18.84 -12.20 4.03
N THR A 59 18.91 -12.36 5.35
CA THR A 59 17.74 -12.22 6.23
C THR A 59 17.62 -10.82 6.82
N GLY A 60 18.65 -9.98 6.71
CA GLY A 60 18.63 -8.60 7.21
C GLY A 60 17.56 -7.72 6.55
N TYR A 61 17.35 -7.89 5.23
CA TYR A 61 16.36 -7.09 4.49
C TYR A 61 14.91 -7.38 4.89
N PHE A 62 14.67 -8.45 5.66
CA PHE A 62 13.35 -8.69 6.27
C PHE A 62 12.95 -7.54 7.22
N THR A 63 13.92 -6.87 7.83
CA THR A 63 13.69 -5.79 8.81
C THR A 63 14.21 -4.42 8.36
N SER A 64 15.20 -4.36 7.46
CA SER A 64 15.79 -3.09 6.99
C SER A 64 14.75 -2.03 6.60
N ARG A 65 14.89 -0.81 7.14
CA ARG A 65 13.97 0.33 6.94
C ARG A 65 12.52 0.02 7.36
N PRO A 66 12.28 -0.34 8.63
CA PRO A 66 10.97 -0.80 9.09
C PRO A 66 9.88 0.28 8.97
N THR A 67 10.22 1.56 9.18
CA THR A 67 9.29 2.69 9.00
C THR A 67 8.75 2.75 7.57
N PHE A 68 9.62 2.60 6.56
CA PHE A 68 9.19 2.59 5.17
C PHE A 68 8.34 1.35 4.84
N LYS A 69 8.66 0.17 5.40
CA LYS A 69 7.79 -1.02 5.27
C LYS A 69 6.40 -0.79 5.86
N GLY A 70 6.30 -0.10 7.00
CA GLY A 70 5.03 0.31 7.60
C GLY A 70 4.23 1.24 6.67
N MET A 71 4.88 2.28 6.16
CA MET A 71 4.28 3.22 5.20
C MET A 71 3.76 2.53 3.94
N ILE A 72 4.47 1.51 3.41
CA ILE A 72 4.00 0.69 2.28
C ILE A 72 2.69 -0.03 2.61
N ARG A 73 2.56 -0.57 3.84
CA ARG A 73 1.33 -1.27 4.26
C ARG A 73 0.16 -0.31 4.40
N GLU A 74 0.38 0.86 5.01
CA GLU A 74 -0.64 1.90 5.14
C GLU A 74 -1.12 2.40 3.77
N ALA A 75 -0.19 2.72 2.87
CA ALA A 75 -0.52 3.16 1.52
C ALA A 75 -1.26 2.07 0.72
N SER A 76 -0.87 0.81 0.86
CA SER A 76 -1.58 -0.32 0.23
C SER A 76 -3.00 -0.48 0.76
N SER A 77 -3.23 -0.28 2.08
CA SER A 77 -4.57 -0.34 2.68
C SER A 77 -5.44 0.81 2.18
N LEU A 78 -4.90 2.02 2.14
CA LEU A 78 -5.61 3.19 1.64
C LEU A 78 -5.96 3.04 0.16
N LEU A 79 -5.03 2.54 -0.67
CA LEU A 79 -5.29 2.22 -2.08
C LEU A 79 -6.45 1.23 -2.23
N GLN A 80 -6.49 0.18 -1.40
CA GLN A 80 -7.57 -0.80 -1.46
C GLN A 80 -8.92 -0.18 -1.10
N LEU A 81 -8.96 0.70 -0.08
CA LEU A 81 -10.16 1.46 0.26
C LEU A 81 -10.61 2.35 -0.91
N CYS A 82 -9.71 3.17 -1.46
CA CYS A 82 -10.03 4.07 -2.56
C CYS A 82 -10.57 3.32 -3.80
N LYS A 83 -9.99 2.17 -4.14
CA LYS A 83 -10.53 1.30 -5.21
C LYS A 83 -11.96 0.83 -4.93
N GLN A 84 -12.28 0.48 -3.68
CA GLN A 84 -13.64 0.07 -3.31
C GLN A 84 -14.61 1.25 -3.42
N LEU A 85 -14.25 2.41 -2.87
CA LEU A 85 -15.10 3.59 -2.90
C LEU A 85 -15.38 4.07 -4.33
N ASP A 86 -14.34 4.11 -5.16
CA ASP A 86 -14.44 4.48 -6.57
C ASP A 86 -15.35 3.53 -7.34
N ALA A 87 -15.12 2.21 -7.21
CA ALA A 87 -15.97 1.20 -7.86
C ALA A 87 -17.43 1.21 -7.37
N LEU A 88 -17.66 1.47 -6.07
CA LEU A 88 -19.00 1.50 -5.48
C LEU A 88 -19.82 2.71 -5.96
N ALA A 89 -19.15 3.86 -6.09
CA ALA A 89 -19.82 5.11 -6.42
C ALA A 89 -19.70 5.48 -7.90
N ASP A 90 -18.88 4.80 -8.70
CA ASP A 90 -18.58 5.14 -10.10
C ASP A 90 -18.15 6.61 -10.21
N LEU A 91 -17.06 6.98 -9.55
CA LEU A 91 -16.65 8.39 -9.41
C LEU A 91 -16.19 8.99 -10.74
N GLY A 92 -15.65 8.14 -11.61
CA GLY A 92 -15.39 8.43 -13.02
C GLY A 92 -13.92 8.73 -13.31
N PRO A 93 -13.61 9.21 -14.54
CA PRO A 93 -12.25 9.18 -15.06
C PRO A 93 -11.20 10.01 -14.29
N ALA A 94 -11.63 10.99 -13.50
CA ALA A 94 -10.73 11.78 -12.68
C ALA A 94 -10.22 10.96 -11.49
N ASP A 95 -11.14 10.38 -10.73
CA ASP A 95 -10.83 9.51 -9.59
C ASP A 95 -10.13 8.20 -10.03
N ASP A 96 -10.47 7.66 -11.20
CA ASP A 96 -9.72 6.54 -11.83
C ASP A 96 -8.21 6.88 -11.95
N ALA A 97 -7.89 8.12 -12.34
CA ALA A 97 -6.52 8.58 -12.51
C ALA A 97 -5.81 8.80 -11.16
N ASP A 98 -6.55 9.21 -10.13
CA ASP A 98 -6.05 9.35 -8.76
C ASP A 98 -5.74 7.98 -8.14
N VAL A 99 -6.65 7.01 -8.30
CA VAL A 99 -6.44 5.60 -7.92
C VAL A 99 -5.27 4.98 -8.68
N GLU A 100 -5.12 5.27 -9.97
CA GLU A 100 -3.97 4.81 -10.77
C GLU A 100 -2.65 5.44 -10.30
N THR A 101 -2.66 6.70 -9.88
CA THR A 101 -1.49 7.36 -9.28
C THR A 101 -1.05 6.67 -8.00
N MET A 102 -2.01 6.33 -7.12
CA MET A 102 -1.79 5.53 -5.92
C MET A 102 -1.27 4.12 -6.24
N ALA A 103 -1.83 3.47 -7.27
CA ALA A 103 -1.43 2.14 -7.71
C ALA A 103 0.02 2.11 -8.21
N ARG A 104 0.41 3.08 -9.05
CA ARG A 104 1.79 3.20 -9.57
C ARG A 104 2.82 3.41 -8.47
N ALA A 105 2.53 4.28 -7.50
CA ALA A 105 3.44 4.52 -6.38
C ALA A 105 3.58 3.26 -5.51
N SER A 106 2.48 2.58 -5.23
CA SER A 106 2.47 1.33 -4.46
C SER A 106 3.21 0.20 -5.19
N ALA A 107 3.05 0.09 -6.51
CA ALA A 107 3.73 -0.87 -7.35
C ALA A 107 5.24 -0.62 -7.42
N LEU A 108 5.67 0.64 -7.60
CA LEU A 108 7.09 1.00 -7.54
C LEU A 108 7.70 0.65 -6.19
N ALA A 109 6.97 0.85 -5.10
CA ALA A 109 7.44 0.48 -3.77
C ALA A 109 7.62 -1.03 -3.58
N GLN A 110 7.03 -1.89 -4.42
CA GLN A 110 7.28 -3.34 -4.42
C GLN A 110 8.57 -3.75 -5.14
N HIS A 111 9.29 -2.83 -5.78
CA HIS A 111 10.61 -3.12 -6.35
C HIS A 111 11.51 -3.79 -5.29
N HIS A 112 12.31 -4.77 -5.70
CA HIS A 112 13.11 -5.60 -4.79
C HIS A 112 14.26 -4.85 -4.10
N ASP A 113 14.49 -3.57 -4.40
CA ASP A 113 15.33 -2.66 -3.59
C ASP A 113 14.55 -1.58 -2.83
N ALA A 114 13.24 -1.47 -3.08
CA ALA A 114 12.34 -0.57 -2.39
C ALA A 114 11.81 -1.22 -1.11
N VAL A 115 10.84 -2.14 -1.23
CA VAL A 115 10.19 -2.79 -0.06
C VAL A 115 11.19 -3.53 0.82
N THR A 116 12.28 -4.04 0.25
CA THR A 116 13.36 -4.73 0.99
C THR A 116 14.22 -3.77 1.81
N GLY A 117 14.25 -2.49 1.46
CA GLY A 117 15.05 -1.47 2.12
C GLY A 117 16.53 -1.49 1.75
N THR A 118 16.91 -2.11 0.62
CA THR A 118 18.30 -2.25 0.17
C THR A 118 18.79 -1.13 -0.75
N ALA A 119 17.94 -0.18 -1.14
CA ALA A 119 18.34 0.99 -1.90
C ALA A 119 19.17 2.01 -1.07
N LYS A 120 19.91 2.85 -1.79
CA LYS A 120 20.61 4.02 -1.21
C LYS A 120 19.62 4.99 -0.58
N GLU A 121 20.08 5.71 0.44
CA GLU A 121 19.27 6.66 1.21
C GLU A 121 18.50 7.68 0.35
N ASN A 122 19.14 8.27 -0.66
CA ASN A 122 18.49 9.22 -1.56
C ASN A 122 17.40 8.58 -2.43
N VAL A 123 17.54 7.30 -2.78
CA VAL A 123 16.54 6.55 -3.55
C VAL A 123 15.37 6.19 -2.63
N THR A 124 15.63 5.76 -1.39
CA THR A 124 14.57 5.53 -0.40
C THR A 124 13.75 6.79 -0.15
N ARG A 125 14.38 7.96 0.02
CA ARG A 125 13.67 9.24 0.17
C ARG A 125 12.80 9.57 -1.04
N ASP A 126 13.20 9.18 -2.26
CA ASP A 126 12.36 9.33 -3.44
C ASP A 126 11.14 8.40 -3.40
N TYR A 127 11.31 7.14 -2.97
CA TYR A 127 10.19 6.22 -2.77
C TYR A 127 9.20 6.76 -1.73
N GLU A 128 9.68 7.19 -0.57
CA GLU A 128 8.87 7.80 0.49
C GLU A 128 8.12 9.03 -0.03
N ARG A 129 8.81 9.94 -0.74
CA ARG A 129 8.19 11.14 -1.32
C ARG A 129 7.07 10.79 -2.32
N ARG A 130 7.31 9.82 -3.21
CA ARG A 130 6.31 9.39 -4.21
C ARG A 130 5.10 8.77 -3.53
N LEU A 131 5.33 7.91 -2.54
CA LEU A 131 4.26 7.25 -1.80
C LEU A 131 3.45 8.26 -0.98
N ALA A 132 4.11 9.20 -0.29
CA ALA A 132 3.46 10.27 0.49
C ALA A 132 2.66 11.24 -0.40
N ARG A 133 3.12 11.51 -1.63
CA ARG A 133 2.35 12.28 -2.59
C ARG A 133 1.11 11.52 -3.02
N ALA A 134 1.28 10.24 -3.38
CA ALA A 134 0.18 9.43 -3.88
C ALA A 134 -0.91 9.19 -2.83
N THR A 135 -0.56 9.02 -1.55
CA THR A 135 -1.56 8.87 -0.47
C THR A 135 -2.45 10.10 -0.28
N LYS A 136 -2.04 11.30 -0.73
CA LYS A 136 -2.90 12.49 -0.71
C LYS A 136 -4.06 12.40 -1.71
N GLU A 137 -3.88 11.68 -2.81
CA GLU A 137 -4.95 11.44 -3.77
C GLU A 137 -6.07 10.59 -3.13
N GLY A 138 -5.74 9.76 -2.14
CA GLY A 138 -6.74 9.02 -1.37
C GLY A 138 -7.71 9.90 -0.59
N GLU A 139 -7.27 11.07 -0.10
CA GLU A 139 -8.18 12.04 0.54
C GLU A 139 -9.18 12.62 -0.48
N VAL A 140 -8.73 12.85 -1.73
CA VAL A 140 -9.59 13.33 -2.83
C VAL A 140 -10.70 12.32 -3.10
N VAL A 141 -10.32 11.07 -3.39
CA VAL A 141 -11.26 9.97 -3.68
C VAL A 141 -12.27 9.77 -2.55
N ILE A 142 -11.84 9.83 -1.29
CA ILE A 142 -12.74 9.72 -0.14
C ILE A 142 -13.75 10.87 -0.10
N ASN A 143 -13.30 12.11 -0.31
CA ASN A 143 -14.18 13.27 -0.28
C ASN A 143 -15.19 13.27 -1.45
N ASP A 144 -14.76 12.86 -2.65
CA ASP A 144 -15.64 12.79 -3.82
C ASP A 144 -16.65 11.63 -3.71
N TYR A 145 -16.24 10.49 -3.14
CA TYR A 145 -17.16 9.45 -2.70
C TYR A 145 -18.23 9.98 -1.75
N LEU A 146 -17.83 10.63 -0.66
CA LEU A 146 -18.76 11.18 0.32
C LEU A 146 -19.70 12.21 -0.32
N LYS A 147 -19.18 13.10 -1.15
CA LYS A 147 -19.99 14.06 -1.90
C LYS A 147 -21.06 13.41 -2.78
N LYS A 148 -20.77 12.24 -3.36
CA LYS A 148 -21.72 11.51 -4.22
C LYS A 148 -22.76 10.73 -3.42
N ILE A 149 -22.39 10.14 -2.27
CA ILE A 149 -23.33 9.36 -1.45
C ILE A 149 -24.18 10.19 -0.49
N TYR A 150 -23.77 11.42 -0.15
CA TYR A 150 -24.60 12.33 0.62
C TYR A 150 -25.84 12.75 -0.20
N ALA A 151 -27.01 12.72 0.44
CA ALA A 151 -28.29 12.95 -0.21
C ALA A 151 -28.34 14.29 -0.96
N LYS A 152 -28.81 14.25 -2.22
CA LYS A 152 -29.02 15.46 -3.04
C LYS A 152 -29.98 16.40 -2.32
N GLY A 153 -29.52 17.61 -2.00
CA GLY A 153 -30.32 18.66 -1.34
C GLY A 153 -30.00 18.89 0.14
N VAL A 154 -29.12 18.08 0.74
CA VAL A 154 -28.56 18.33 2.08
C VAL A 154 -27.31 19.21 1.97
N THR A 155 -27.01 19.96 3.03
CA THR A 155 -25.79 20.77 3.17
C THR A 155 -24.56 20.02 2.66
N LYS A 156 -23.71 20.72 1.90
CA LYS A 156 -22.43 20.21 1.38
C LYS A 156 -21.71 19.41 2.49
N PRO A 157 -21.29 18.16 2.26
CA PRO A 157 -20.64 17.38 3.31
C PRO A 157 -19.38 18.12 3.80
N PRO A 158 -19.09 18.07 5.10
CA PRO A 158 -17.84 18.62 5.61
C PRO A 158 -16.68 17.93 4.90
N ARG A 159 -15.58 18.68 4.68
CA ARG A 159 -14.37 18.11 4.11
C ARG A 159 -13.73 17.17 5.11
N HIS A 160 -13.44 15.95 4.69
CA HIS A 160 -12.72 14.96 5.47
C HIS A 160 -11.21 15.11 5.26
N TYR A 161 -10.46 14.95 6.35
CA TYR A 161 -9.00 14.99 6.35
C TYR A 161 -8.45 13.67 6.86
N ILE A 162 -7.43 13.14 6.19
CA ILE A 162 -6.67 12.01 6.72
C ILE A 162 -5.59 12.57 7.66
N CYS A 163 -5.47 12.01 8.86
CA CYS A 163 -4.40 12.34 9.80
C CYS A 163 -3.32 11.23 9.80
N PRO A 164 -2.24 11.36 8.99
CA PRO A 164 -1.23 10.32 8.86
C PRO A 164 -0.34 10.14 10.09
N LEU A 165 -0.37 11.09 11.04
CA LEU A 165 0.51 11.12 12.22
C LEU A 165 -0.23 10.73 13.52
N VAL A 166 -1.33 9.98 13.42
CA VAL A 166 -2.09 9.52 14.60
C VAL A 166 -1.27 8.62 15.53
N ASN A 167 -0.29 7.90 14.99
CA ASN A 167 0.71 7.12 15.75
C ASN A 167 1.60 8.01 16.64
N GLU A 168 1.84 9.26 16.24
CA GLU A 168 2.55 10.28 17.02
C GLU A 168 1.60 11.17 17.81
N THR A 169 0.31 10.81 17.87
CA THR A 169 -0.77 11.60 18.50
C THR A 169 -0.99 12.98 17.87
N ILE A 170 -0.65 13.12 16.58
CA ILE A 170 -0.75 14.37 15.83
C ILE A 170 -1.85 14.28 14.78
N CYS A 171 -2.83 15.18 14.89
CA CYS A 171 -3.87 15.39 13.88
C CYS A 171 -4.17 16.90 13.80
N ASN A 172 -3.48 17.58 12.90
CA ASN A 172 -3.57 19.04 12.78
C ASN A 172 -4.98 19.53 12.41
N ALA A 173 -5.76 18.71 11.70
CA ALA A 173 -7.12 19.04 11.28
C ALA A 173 -8.10 19.27 12.45
N ILE A 174 -7.79 18.75 13.64
CA ILE A 174 -8.66 18.86 14.83
C ILE A 174 -7.99 19.63 15.97
N LYS A 175 -6.81 20.23 15.74
CA LYS A 175 -5.99 20.83 16.80
C LYS A 175 -6.71 21.97 17.51
N ASP A 176 -7.35 22.84 16.73
CA ASP A 176 -8.03 24.04 17.20
C ASP A 176 -9.56 23.88 17.15
N GLU A 177 -10.05 22.65 16.94
CA GLU A 177 -11.47 22.36 16.77
C GLU A 177 -12.09 21.81 18.07
N PRO A 178 -13.00 22.55 18.73
CA PRO A 178 -13.62 22.11 19.99
C PRO A 178 -14.64 20.99 19.79
N THR A 179 -15.14 20.82 18.57
CA THR A 179 -16.10 19.76 18.20
C THR A 179 -15.81 19.34 16.77
N PHE A 180 -15.66 18.05 16.55
CA PHE A 180 -15.36 17.47 15.25
C PHE A 180 -16.07 16.12 15.08
N ALA A 181 -16.28 15.71 13.84
CA ALA A 181 -16.83 14.40 13.50
C ALA A 181 -15.71 13.44 13.10
N VAL A 182 -15.84 12.18 13.50
CA VAL A 182 -14.95 11.09 13.09
C VAL A 182 -15.75 10.10 12.25
N THR A 183 -15.37 9.94 10.99
CA THR A 183 -15.92 8.90 10.13
C THR A 183 -15.01 7.68 10.18
N VAL A 184 -15.60 6.54 10.48
CA VAL A 184 -14.94 5.24 10.49
C VAL A 184 -15.46 4.45 9.30
N PHE A 185 -14.56 3.85 8.54
CA PHE A 185 -14.92 2.99 7.43
C PHE A 185 -14.29 1.61 7.61
N ASN A 186 -15.11 0.57 7.54
CA ASN A 186 -14.67 -0.82 7.57
C ASN A 186 -14.60 -1.35 6.13
N SER A 187 -13.39 -1.48 5.58
CA SER A 187 -13.16 -2.01 4.23
C SER A 187 -13.25 -3.54 4.12
N ASN A 188 -13.54 -4.23 5.22
CA ASN A 188 -13.71 -5.68 5.24
C ASN A 188 -15.16 -6.06 4.93
N SER A 189 -15.34 -7.27 4.41
CA SER A 189 -16.67 -7.82 4.11
C SER A 189 -17.42 -8.36 5.34
N ARG A 190 -16.91 -8.12 6.55
CA ARG A 190 -17.46 -8.62 7.82
C ARG A 190 -17.56 -7.48 8.81
N GLN A 191 -18.60 -7.52 9.64
CA GLN A 191 -18.73 -6.59 10.76
C GLN A 191 -17.48 -6.64 11.64
N TYR A 192 -17.02 -5.46 12.04
CA TYR A 192 -15.88 -5.29 12.93
C TYR A 192 -16.37 -4.72 14.26
N SER A 193 -15.97 -5.39 15.36
CA SER A 193 -15.98 -4.78 16.68
C SER A 193 -14.57 -4.69 17.23
N GLY A 194 -14.21 -3.51 17.70
CA GLY A 194 -12.89 -3.21 18.25
C GLY A 194 -12.73 -1.73 18.57
N TYR A 195 -11.59 -1.38 19.16
CA TYR A 195 -11.35 -0.01 19.61
C TYR A 195 -10.65 0.84 18.55
N ILE A 196 -11.07 2.09 18.39
CA ILE A 196 -10.32 3.12 17.69
C ILE A 196 -9.72 4.11 18.68
N THR A 197 -8.51 4.56 18.39
CA THR A 197 -7.81 5.61 19.13
C THR A 197 -7.88 6.92 18.36
N VAL A 198 -8.44 7.97 18.96
CA VAL A 198 -8.50 9.30 18.36
C VAL A 198 -7.79 10.31 19.27
N PRO A 199 -6.75 11.03 18.79
CA PRO A 199 -6.14 12.11 19.58
C PRO A 199 -7.11 13.29 19.72
N TYR A 200 -7.05 14.00 20.85
CA TYR A 200 -7.78 15.25 21.05
C TYR A 200 -6.96 16.22 21.92
N TYR A 201 -7.21 17.52 21.74
CA TYR A 201 -6.39 18.61 22.29
C TYR A 201 -7.08 19.41 23.41
N SER A 202 -8.03 18.77 24.10
CA SER A 202 -8.83 19.35 25.19
C SER A 202 -8.60 18.60 26.51
N LYS A 203 -8.91 19.22 27.65
CA LYS A 203 -8.78 18.57 28.97
C LYS A 203 -9.72 17.37 29.13
N GLN A 204 -10.90 17.46 28.53
CA GLN A 204 -11.95 16.45 28.55
C GLN A 204 -12.56 16.37 27.17
N ALA A 205 -13.12 15.21 26.84
CA ALA A 205 -13.86 14.99 25.61
C ALA A 205 -15.08 14.14 25.89
N MET A 206 -16.14 14.37 25.13
CA MET A 206 -17.37 13.59 25.14
C MET A 206 -17.57 13.03 23.73
N VAL A 207 -17.84 11.74 23.63
CA VAL A 207 -18.10 11.08 22.34
C VAL A 207 -19.58 10.78 22.22
N MET A 208 -20.14 11.14 21.07
CA MET A 208 -21.53 10.88 20.71
C MET A 208 -21.59 9.91 19.52
N ASN A 209 -22.58 9.02 19.52
CA ASN A 209 -22.89 8.19 18.36
C ASN A 209 -23.69 9.00 17.31
N PRO A 210 -23.96 8.44 16.11
CA PRO A 210 -24.74 9.13 15.08
C PRO A 210 -26.18 9.50 15.50
N LYS A 211 -26.73 8.89 16.55
CA LYS A 211 -28.04 9.19 17.13
C LYS A 211 -28.00 10.32 18.18
N GLY A 212 -26.82 10.86 18.50
CA GLY A 212 -26.60 11.90 19.52
C GLY A 212 -26.47 11.37 20.95
N GLU A 213 -26.36 10.05 21.14
CA GLU A 213 -26.26 9.42 22.45
C GLU A 213 -24.80 9.34 22.90
N ARG A 214 -24.56 9.49 24.21
CA ARG A 214 -23.21 9.40 24.77
C ARG A 214 -22.69 7.96 24.71
N VAL A 215 -21.46 7.81 24.27
CA VAL A 215 -20.76 6.51 24.21
C VAL A 215 -19.72 6.44 25.31
N ALA A 216 -19.61 5.27 25.96
CA ALA A 216 -18.54 5.02 26.93
C ALA A 216 -17.16 5.06 26.24
N VAL A 217 -16.22 5.74 26.89
CA VAL A 217 -14.86 5.92 26.38
C VAL A 217 -13.84 5.70 27.48
N GLN A 218 -12.66 5.22 27.08
CA GLN A 218 -11.49 5.23 27.94
C GLN A 218 -10.60 6.40 27.52
N HIS A 219 -10.16 7.18 28.51
CA HIS A 219 -9.20 8.26 28.33
C HIS A 219 -7.80 7.76 28.65
N ASP A 220 -6.86 7.95 27.74
CA ASP A 220 -5.43 7.75 27.99
C ASP A 220 -4.70 9.09 27.87
N PHE A 221 -3.92 9.43 28.89
CA PHE A 221 -3.15 10.67 28.96
C PHE A 221 -1.72 10.41 28.48
N SER A 222 -1.50 10.49 27.16
CA SER A 222 -0.14 10.51 26.61
C SER A 222 0.48 11.90 26.76
N ARG A 223 1.83 11.99 26.80
CA ARG A 223 2.57 13.21 27.19
C ARG A 223 2.34 14.45 26.30
N ASN A 224 1.76 14.32 25.10
CA ASN A 224 1.57 15.43 24.15
C ASN A 224 0.13 15.61 23.63
N ALA A 225 -0.73 14.61 23.75
CA ALA A 225 -2.17 14.69 23.48
C ALA A 225 -2.91 13.54 24.19
N SER A 226 -4.15 13.79 24.59
CA SER A 226 -5.01 12.76 25.17
C SER A 226 -5.63 11.91 24.06
N GLN A 227 -5.87 10.63 24.35
CA GLN A 227 -6.48 9.68 23.41
C GLN A 227 -7.82 9.19 23.93
N LEU A 228 -8.79 9.04 23.03
CA LEU A 228 -10.06 8.37 23.27
C LEU A 228 -10.07 7.00 22.61
N LEU A 229 -10.40 5.96 23.37
CA LEU A 229 -10.72 4.62 22.84
C LEU A 229 -12.24 4.45 22.74
N ARG A 230 -12.72 4.10 21.54
CA ARG A 230 -14.15 3.78 21.28
C ARG A 230 -14.29 2.41 20.65
N GLU A 231 -15.23 1.59 21.13
CA GLU A 231 -15.70 0.41 20.42
C GLU A 231 -16.54 0.80 19.19
N ILE A 232 -16.11 0.37 18.01
CA ILE A 232 -16.94 0.40 16.80
C ILE A 232 -17.88 -0.78 16.91
N LEU A 233 -19.19 -0.54 16.89
CA LEU A 233 -20.16 -1.55 16.51
C LEU A 233 -20.63 -1.12 15.12
N ASP A 234 -20.32 -1.93 14.12
CA ASP A 234 -20.84 -1.78 12.76
C ASP A 234 -22.33 -2.17 12.78
N ASP A 235 -23.17 -1.27 13.31
CA ASP A 235 -24.63 -1.37 13.17
C ASP A 235 -24.97 -0.98 11.73
N SER A 236 -24.92 -1.97 10.86
CA SER A 236 -25.52 -1.97 9.51
C SER A 236 -27.03 -1.80 9.58
#